data_AF-A0A536LZM8-F1
#
_entry.id   AF-A0A536LZM8-F1
#
_cell.length_a   1.000
_cell.length_b   1.000
_cell.length_c   1.000
_cell.angle_alpha   90.00
_cell.angle_beta   90.00
_cell.angle_gamma   90.00
#
_symmetry.space_group_name_H-M   'P 1'
#
loop_
_entity.id
_entity.type
_entity.pdbx_description
1 polymer ?
#
loop_
_entity_poly.entity_id
_entity_poly.type
_entity_poly.pdbx_seq_one_letter_code
_entity_poly.pdbx_strand_id
1 'polypeptide(L)'
;MPRIAIVTDSSACLPTELAERYNVRIVPLSLLFDGTVFRDGELSQDEFYARLRDPEQRATTAAPAPGEFLEAFRAARAAGASAVLCLTLSSRYSGTHSSAINAADLAVRELPGFEVRVIDTGGIAMAHGLAVLDAAKGAAAGGSLDETAATACRAAAGANLVGVLKTTRYLARSGRVPWIVHFVTSLLRIKPIIAASAGKTRAVGRVRTMTKGMERMIDFVRRNTASDRPLRVAVMHADASGQAQVLAERVRDTLAPAELLITEFTGVMAVHTGPGFLGLAWQAPEPARFPEGVAMRRTSLLARDVVTLGAALGELPPPAEDPPLIVLSGLPGSGKSHLAREIARRYPIAVLESDALRKALVERPSYSQRESARLFAVCHALLERLLLRRIPVLFDATNLKEIHRRPLYDIAERTGARLLVIEVRAAEDLVRRRMESRLAAGNPLDRSDATLEVYEMMRREAEPIEEPHIVVDSATGDVGGAMERILLELERARA
;
A
#
# COMPACT_ATOMS: atom_id res chain seq x y z
N MET A 1 17.31 13.11 25.24
CA MET A 1 16.19 13.07 24.27
C MET A 1 15.69 11.64 24.16
N PRO A 2 14.39 11.39 23.95
CA PRO A 2 13.86 10.04 23.76
C PRO A 2 14.51 9.39 22.53
N ARG A 3 15.14 8.23 22.71
CA ARG A 3 15.84 7.50 21.64
C ARG A 3 14.88 6.56 20.92
N ILE A 4 14.62 6.79 19.64
CA ILE A 4 13.82 5.88 18.82
C ILE A 4 14.72 4.80 18.23
N ALA A 5 14.39 3.53 18.46
CA ALA A 5 15.08 2.42 17.81
C ALA A 5 14.41 2.10 16.47
N ILE A 6 15.22 1.94 15.43
CA ILE A 6 14.75 1.44 14.14
C ILE A 6 14.93 -0.07 14.10
N VAL A 7 13.85 -0.78 13.85
CA VAL A 7 13.84 -2.22 13.58
C VAL A 7 13.37 -2.44 12.15
N THR A 8 13.99 -3.38 11.45
CA THR A 8 13.56 -3.77 10.11
C THR A 8 13.77 -5.26 9.89
N ASP A 9 13.45 -5.75 8.69
CA ASP A 9 13.68 -7.13 8.29
C ASP A 9 14.80 -7.23 7.24
N SER A 10 15.41 -8.41 7.08
CA SER A 10 16.59 -8.56 6.24
C SER A 10 16.34 -8.35 4.74
N SER A 11 15.08 -8.29 4.29
CA SER A 11 14.77 -7.97 2.89
C SER A 11 15.03 -6.50 2.54
N ALA A 12 15.40 -5.65 3.50
CA ALA A 12 15.79 -4.27 3.26
C ALA A 12 17.08 -4.12 2.44
N CYS A 13 17.93 -5.15 2.39
CA CYS A 13 19.23 -5.16 1.68
C CYS A 13 20.15 -3.98 2.06
N LEU A 14 20.07 -3.51 3.30
CA LEU A 14 20.90 -2.41 3.77
C LEU A 14 22.39 -2.80 3.75
N PRO A 15 23.28 -1.91 3.28
CA PRO A 15 24.71 -2.07 3.53
C PRO A 15 24.99 -2.17 5.03
N THR A 16 25.82 -3.12 5.43
CA THR A 16 26.16 -3.39 6.84
C THR A 16 26.67 -2.14 7.54
N GLU A 17 27.52 -1.36 6.88
CA GLU A 17 28.12 -0.15 7.43
C GLU A 17 27.06 0.92 7.73
N LEU A 18 26.00 1.01 6.92
CA LEU A 18 24.90 1.95 7.14
C LEU A 18 23.95 1.46 8.24
N ALA A 19 23.67 0.16 8.29
CA ALA A 19 22.88 -0.43 9.36
C ALA A 19 23.56 -0.23 10.72
N GLU A 20 24.87 -0.45 10.81
CA GLU A 20 25.67 -0.21 12.00
C GLU A 20 25.74 1.28 12.37
N ARG A 21 26.08 2.14 11.39
CA ARG A 21 26.21 3.60 11.59
C ARG A 21 24.95 4.22 12.20
N TYR A 22 23.78 3.79 11.75
CA TYR A 22 22.50 4.29 12.26
C TYR A 22 21.86 3.39 13.32
N ASN A 23 22.58 2.35 13.77
CA ASN A 23 22.11 1.39 14.78
C ASN A 23 20.71 0.83 14.45
N VAL A 24 20.53 0.43 13.19
CA VAL A 24 19.34 -0.26 12.70
C VAL A 24 19.41 -1.72 13.09
N ARG A 25 18.40 -2.22 13.80
CA ARG A 25 18.31 -3.64 14.13
C ARG A 25 17.58 -4.38 13.03
N ILE A 26 18.23 -5.38 12.45
CA ILE A 26 17.67 -6.21 11.37
C ILE A 26 17.20 -7.55 11.96
N VAL A 27 15.95 -7.91 11.71
CA VAL A 27 15.38 -9.22 12.03
C VAL A 27 15.51 -10.11 10.78
N PRO A 28 16.30 -11.19 10.84
CA PRO A 28 16.55 -12.02 9.66
C PRO A 28 15.30 -12.81 9.28
N LEU A 29 14.99 -12.83 7.98
CA LEU A 29 14.08 -13.83 7.40
C LEU A 29 14.76 -15.20 7.38
N SER A 30 13.99 -16.26 7.18
CA SER A 30 14.51 -17.63 7.12
C SER A 30 14.73 -18.09 5.68
N LEU A 31 15.85 -18.75 5.45
CA LEU A 31 16.20 -19.53 4.27
C LEU A 31 15.98 -21.01 4.54
N LEU A 32 15.32 -21.71 3.63
CA LEU A 32 15.08 -23.13 3.74
C LEU A 32 15.71 -23.85 2.56
N PHE A 33 16.70 -24.70 2.84
CA PHE A 33 17.31 -25.62 1.88
C PHE A 33 16.99 -27.06 2.30
N ASP A 34 16.15 -27.74 1.53
CA ASP A 34 15.75 -29.14 1.75
C ASP A 34 15.32 -29.45 3.19
N GLY A 35 14.55 -28.53 3.78
CA GLY A 35 14.03 -28.66 5.15
C GLY A 35 14.97 -28.16 6.24
N THR A 36 16.23 -27.86 5.93
CA THR A 36 17.15 -27.19 6.87
C THR A 36 16.90 -25.69 6.85
N VAL A 37 16.73 -25.09 8.03
CA VAL A 37 16.45 -23.67 8.20
C VAL A 37 17.73 -22.93 8.58
N PHE A 38 18.01 -21.85 7.87
CA PHE A 38 19.09 -20.91 8.15
C PHE A 38 18.50 -19.51 8.29
N ARG A 39 19.08 -18.67 9.15
CA ARG A 39 18.77 -17.24 9.16
C ARG A 39 19.46 -16.55 8.00
N ASP A 40 18.81 -15.54 7.42
CA ASP A 40 19.44 -14.72 6.39
C ASP A 40 20.72 -14.07 6.94
N GLY A 41 21.83 -14.26 6.23
CA GLY A 41 23.17 -13.87 6.68
C GLY A 41 23.92 -14.90 7.54
N GLU A 42 23.32 -16.05 7.87
CA GLU A 42 24.00 -17.13 8.60
C GLU A 42 24.98 -17.91 7.71
N LEU A 43 24.59 -18.15 6.45
CA LEU A 43 25.46 -18.76 5.45
C LEU A 43 26.41 -17.72 4.87
N SER A 44 27.67 -18.12 4.67
CA SER A 44 28.59 -17.34 3.83
C SER A 44 28.04 -17.21 2.41
N GLN A 45 28.42 -16.15 1.69
CA GLN A 45 27.96 -15.94 0.31
C GLN A 45 28.32 -17.11 -0.61
N ASP A 46 29.56 -17.61 -0.50
CA ASP A 46 30.04 -18.73 -1.31
C ASP A 46 29.23 -19.99 -1.04
N GLU A 47 28.95 -20.29 0.23
CA GLU A 47 28.13 -21.45 0.60
C GLU A 47 26.68 -21.29 0.13
N PHE A 48 26.08 -20.12 0.35
CA PHE A 48 24.71 -19.83 -0.09
C PHE A 48 24.56 -20.00 -1.60
N TYR A 49 25.45 -19.41 -2.40
CA TYR A 49 25.35 -19.50 -3.85
C TYR A 49 25.80 -20.86 -4.39
N ALA A 50 26.66 -21.60 -3.70
CA ALA A 50 26.94 -23.00 -4.04
C ALA A 50 25.67 -23.84 -3.91
N ARG A 51 24.98 -23.76 -2.76
CA ARG A 51 23.70 -24.44 -2.52
C ARG A 51 22.60 -23.99 -3.50
N LEU A 52 22.49 -22.69 -3.77
CA LEU A 52 21.45 -22.16 -4.67
C LEU A 52 21.63 -22.59 -6.13
N ARG A 53 22.88 -22.80 -6.59
CA ARG A 53 23.17 -23.25 -7.96
C ARG A 53 22.97 -24.76 -8.14
N ASP A 54 22.99 -25.52 -7.05
CA ASP A 54 22.74 -26.95 -7.04
C ASP A 54 21.30 -27.24 -7.54
N PRO A 55 21.13 -27.98 -8.66
CA PRO A 55 19.81 -28.25 -9.20
C PRO A 55 18.96 -29.18 -8.31
N GLU A 56 19.58 -29.96 -7.42
CA GLU A 56 18.93 -30.92 -6.52
C GLU A 56 18.37 -30.23 -5.28
N GLN A 57 19.00 -29.14 -4.83
CA GLN A 57 18.56 -28.40 -3.65
C GLN A 57 17.38 -27.47 -3.94
N ARG A 58 16.33 -27.59 -3.11
CA ARG A 58 15.17 -26.69 -3.17
C ARG A 58 15.31 -25.59 -2.13
N ALA A 59 15.49 -24.37 -2.62
CA ALA A 59 15.52 -23.17 -1.82
C ALA A 59 14.14 -22.51 -1.73
N THR A 60 13.69 -22.21 -0.52
CA THR A 60 12.52 -21.36 -0.25
C THR A 60 12.81 -20.41 0.91
N THR A 61 11.87 -19.51 1.22
CA THR A 61 12.02 -18.51 2.28
C THR A 61 10.79 -18.47 3.15
N ALA A 62 10.94 -18.15 4.44
CA ALA A 62 9.83 -17.88 5.35
C ALA A 62 9.98 -16.52 6.06
N ALA A 63 8.85 -15.95 6.46
CA ALA A 63 8.83 -14.77 7.32
C ALA A 63 9.42 -15.11 8.70
N PRO A 64 10.00 -14.14 9.42
CA PRO A 64 10.46 -14.35 10.79
C PRO A 64 9.26 -14.66 11.70
N ALA A 65 9.48 -15.44 12.75
CA ALA A 65 8.44 -15.66 13.73
C ALA A 65 8.15 -14.38 14.52
N PRO A 66 6.91 -14.15 15.03
CA PRO A 66 6.62 -13.00 15.89
C PRO A 66 7.56 -12.87 17.09
N GLY A 67 7.98 -14.00 17.67
CA GLY A 67 8.96 -14.02 18.76
C GLY A 67 10.29 -13.34 18.41
N GLU A 68 10.76 -13.44 17.16
CA GLU A 68 12.05 -12.84 16.75
C GLU A 68 11.97 -11.31 16.69
N PHE A 69 10.84 -10.76 16.22
CA PHE A 69 10.57 -9.32 16.33
C PHE A 69 10.42 -8.87 17.78
N LEU A 70 9.74 -9.67 18.61
CA LEU A 70 9.57 -9.36 20.03
C LEU A 70 10.93 -9.30 20.76
N GLU A 71 11.85 -10.21 20.48
CA GLU A 71 13.22 -10.13 21.01
C GLU A 71 13.94 -8.84 20.55
N ALA A 72 13.76 -8.45 19.29
CA ALA A 72 14.32 -7.20 18.78
C ALA A 72 13.77 -5.97 19.51
N PHE A 73 12.48 -5.98 19.88
CA PHE A 73 11.84 -4.93 20.67
C PHE A 73 12.32 -4.91 22.12
N ARG A 74 12.44 -6.08 22.77
CA ARG A 74 13.01 -6.22 24.12
C ARG A 74 14.45 -5.70 24.15
N ALA A 75 15.27 -6.09 23.18
CA ALA A 75 16.65 -5.63 23.06
C ALA A 75 16.74 -4.13 22.77
N ALA A 76 15.73 -3.52 22.13
CA ALA A 76 15.71 -2.07 21.90
C ALA A 76 15.42 -1.32 23.19
N ARG A 77 14.43 -1.77 23.96
CA ARG A 77 14.13 -1.23 25.29
C ARG A 77 15.31 -1.37 26.24
N ALA A 78 15.95 -2.54 26.28
CA ALA A 78 17.12 -2.79 27.13
C ALA A 78 18.30 -1.86 26.78
N ALA A 79 18.45 -1.48 25.51
CA ALA A 79 19.44 -0.51 25.05
C ALA A 79 19.05 0.96 25.31
N GLY A 80 17.99 1.21 26.07
CA GLY A 80 17.52 2.54 26.46
C GLY A 80 16.68 3.27 25.42
N ALA A 81 16.13 2.55 24.42
CA ALA A 81 15.14 3.16 23.54
C ALA A 81 13.88 3.52 24.32
N SER A 82 13.23 4.63 23.95
CA SER A 82 11.93 5.01 24.49
C SER A 82 10.77 4.45 23.67
N ALA A 83 11.02 4.13 22.39
CA ALA A 83 10.07 3.50 21.50
C ALA A 83 10.77 2.80 20.32
N VAL A 84 10.04 1.96 19.60
CA VAL A 84 10.47 1.30 18.36
C VAL A 84 9.63 1.78 17.18
N LEU A 85 10.31 2.11 16.09
CA LEU A 85 9.73 2.11 14.75
C LEU A 85 10.20 0.88 13.99
N CYS A 86 9.30 -0.05 13.75
CA CYS A 86 9.53 -1.25 12.95
C CYS A 86 9.03 -1.04 11.53
N LEU A 87 9.92 -1.15 10.55
CA LEU A 87 9.61 -1.03 9.13
C LEU A 87 9.77 -2.40 8.48
N THR A 88 8.73 -2.91 7.83
CA THR A 88 8.77 -4.21 7.15
C THR A 88 8.57 -4.06 5.64
N LEU A 89 9.03 -5.05 4.88
CA LEU A 89 8.63 -5.16 3.47
C LEU A 89 7.10 -5.28 3.31
N SER A 90 6.68 -5.08 2.06
CA SER A 90 5.28 -5.20 1.62
C SER A 90 4.63 -6.49 2.10
N SER A 91 3.51 -6.37 2.82
CA SER A 91 2.63 -7.49 3.20
C SER A 91 2.16 -8.32 2.00
N ARG A 92 2.13 -7.72 0.79
CA ARG A 92 1.82 -8.43 -0.47
C ARG A 92 2.88 -9.44 -0.91
N TYR A 93 4.11 -9.36 -0.39
CA TYR A 93 5.18 -10.30 -0.74
C TYR A 93 5.46 -11.33 0.36
N SER A 94 5.14 -11.02 1.61
CA SER A 94 5.50 -11.86 2.77
C SER A 94 4.59 -11.60 3.97
N GLY A 95 4.38 -12.63 4.79
CA GLY A 95 3.74 -12.52 6.11
C GLY A 95 4.60 -11.83 7.20
N THR A 96 5.75 -11.26 6.83
CA THR A 96 6.65 -10.55 7.75
C THR A 96 5.96 -9.39 8.45
N HIS A 97 5.15 -8.61 7.73
CA HIS A 97 4.41 -7.49 8.32
C HIS A 97 3.45 -7.97 9.42
N SER A 98 2.64 -9.00 9.14
CA SER A 98 1.74 -9.59 10.12
C SER A 98 2.49 -10.15 11.33
N SER A 99 3.67 -10.74 11.10
CA SER A 99 4.51 -11.28 12.18
C SER A 99 5.02 -10.17 13.11
N ALA A 100 5.43 -9.02 12.55
CA ALA A 100 5.84 -7.85 13.32
C ALA A 100 4.66 -7.19 14.07
N ILE A 101 3.46 -7.14 13.47
CA ILE A 101 2.24 -6.66 14.15
C ILE A 101 1.92 -7.54 15.36
N ASN A 102 1.90 -8.86 15.17
CA ASN A 102 1.67 -9.81 16.26
C ASN A 102 2.72 -9.63 17.39
N ALA A 103 3.98 -9.38 17.03
CA ALA A 103 5.03 -9.09 18.00
C ALA A 103 4.81 -7.78 18.76
N ALA A 104 4.29 -6.74 18.10
CA ALA A 104 3.94 -5.47 18.73
C ALA A 104 2.79 -5.63 19.72
N ASP A 105 1.77 -6.43 19.37
CA ASP A 105 0.66 -6.76 20.28
C ASP A 105 1.12 -7.50 21.54
N LEU A 106 2.09 -8.42 21.39
CA LEU A 106 2.74 -9.09 22.52
C LEU A 106 3.55 -8.09 23.37
N ALA A 107 4.28 -7.18 22.72
CA ALA A 107 5.08 -6.16 23.40
C ALA A 107 4.23 -5.21 24.27
N VAL A 108 2.99 -4.90 23.87
CA VAL A 108 2.07 -4.10 24.72
C VAL A 108 1.85 -4.73 26.09
N ARG A 109 1.79 -6.07 26.17
CA ARG A 109 1.57 -6.80 27.41
C ARG A 109 2.85 -6.96 28.22
N GLU A 110 3.95 -7.31 27.56
CA GLU A 110 5.22 -7.65 28.22
C GLU A 110 6.12 -6.44 28.52
N LEU A 111 5.96 -5.37 27.76
CA LEU A 111 6.75 -4.15 27.86
C LEU A 111 5.85 -2.94 28.15
N PRO A 112 5.19 -2.85 29.34
CA PRO A 112 4.32 -1.74 29.67
C PRO A 112 5.00 -0.38 29.47
N GLY A 113 4.29 0.55 28.83
CA GLY A 113 4.77 1.90 28.54
C GLY A 113 5.80 2.02 27.41
N PHE A 114 6.12 0.93 26.70
CA PHE A 114 7.04 0.96 25.56
C PHE A 114 6.27 0.95 24.25
N GLU A 115 6.29 2.07 23.53
CA GLU A 115 5.58 2.19 22.26
C GLU A 115 6.33 1.45 21.15
N VAL A 116 5.62 0.57 20.44
CA VAL A 116 6.10 -0.11 19.24
C VAL A 116 5.15 0.23 18.09
N ARG A 117 5.70 0.78 17.00
CA ARG A 117 4.93 1.11 15.80
C ARG A 117 5.47 0.33 14.62
N VAL A 118 4.60 -0.42 13.96
CA VAL A 118 4.95 -1.21 12.76
C VAL A 118 4.38 -0.52 11.52
N ILE A 119 5.18 -0.40 10.46
CA ILE A 119 4.77 0.17 9.17
C ILE A 119 5.14 -0.79 8.05
N ASP A 120 4.13 -1.11 7.23
CA ASP A 120 4.32 -1.70 5.92
C ASP A 120 4.84 -0.62 4.96
N THR A 121 6.04 -0.78 4.40
CA THR A 121 6.57 0.20 3.46
C THR A 121 5.99 0.07 2.05
N GLY A 122 5.29 -1.02 1.74
CA GLY A 122 4.86 -1.35 0.37
C GLY A 122 6.03 -1.62 -0.59
N GLY A 123 7.27 -1.63 -0.10
CA GLY A 123 8.50 -1.85 -0.86
C GLY A 123 9.10 -3.23 -0.62
N ILE A 124 10.20 -3.50 -1.32
CA ILE A 124 11.08 -4.67 -1.12
C ILE A 124 12.50 -4.29 -1.53
N ALA A 125 13.53 -5.02 -1.06
CA ALA A 125 14.94 -4.69 -1.28
C ALA A 125 15.22 -3.22 -0.91
N MET A 126 16.13 -2.53 -1.61
CA MET A 126 16.43 -1.14 -1.28
C MET A 126 15.29 -0.16 -1.54
N ALA A 127 14.19 -0.51 -2.22
CA ALA A 127 13.01 0.36 -2.19
C ALA A 127 12.37 0.38 -0.80
N HIS A 128 12.42 -0.74 -0.07
CA HIS A 128 12.13 -0.79 1.36
C HIS A 128 13.30 -0.18 2.18
N GLY A 129 14.55 -0.56 1.88
CA GLY A 129 15.74 -0.09 2.60
C GLY A 129 15.95 1.42 2.58
N LEU A 130 15.64 2.14 1.48
CA LEU A 130 15.71 3.60 1.42
C LEU A 130 14.77 4.27 2.44
N ALA A 131 13.57 3.71 2.65
CA ALA A 131 12.66 4.18 3.69
C ALA A 131 13.20 3.91 5.10
N VAL A 132 13.89 2.79 5.29
CA VAL A 132 14.57 2.46 6.56
C VAL A 132 15.71 3.42 6.85
N LEU A 133 16.55 3.72 5.86
CA LEU A 133 17.66 4.65 6.01
C LEU A 133 17.16 6.07 6.33
N ASP A 134 16.09 6.53 5.69
CA ASP A 134 15.50 7.84 5.99
C ASP A 134 14.94 7.91 7.40
N ALA A 135 14.26 6.86 7.85
CA ALA A 135 13.80 6.75 9.23
C ALA A 135 14.98 6.74 10.21
N ALA A 136 16.03 5.97 9.93
CA ALA A 136 17.19 5.88 10.81
C ALA A 136 17.98 7.19 10.89
N LYS A 137 18.11 7.91 9.77
CA LYS A 137 18.66 9.27 9.73
C LYS A 137 17.82 10.24 10.56
N GLY A 138 16.49 10.19 10.43
CA GLY A 138 15.56 11.03 11.21
C GLY A 138 15.61 10.75 12.72
N ALA A 139 15.64 9.48 13.12
CA ALA A 139 15.78 9.07 14.52
C ALA A 139 17.15 9.48 15.10
N ALA A 140 18.24 9.31 14.34
CA ALA A 140 19.58 9.72 14.74
C ALA A 140 19.71 11.25 14.89
N ALA A 141 18.92 12.02 14.14
CA ALA A 141 18.82 13.47 14.27
C ALA A 141 17.97 13.93 15.49
N GLY A 142 17.49 13.00 16.31
CA GLY A 142 16.66 13.30 17.49
C GLY A 142 15.18 13.50 17.18
N GLY A 143 14.73 13.14 15.98
CA GLY A 143 13.33 13.20 15.61
C GLY A 143 12.47 12.29 16.50
N SER A 144 11.23 12.71 16.76
CA SER A 144 10.29 11.91 17.52
C SER A 144 9.82 10.69 16.71
N LEU A 145 9.18 9.72 17.38
CA LEU A 145 8.58 8.56 16.71
C LEU A 145 7.62 8.96 15.57
N ASP A 146 6.82 10.01 15.77
CA ASP A 146 5.84 10.47 14.77
C ASP A 146 6.51 11.11 13.55
N GLU A 147 7.54 11.92 13.78
CA GLU A 147 8.37 12.53 12.72
C GLU A 147 9.08 11.44 11.91
N THR A 148 9.72 10.52 12.63
CA THR A 148 10.47 9.40 12.05
C THR A 148 9.57 8.50 11.21
N ALA A 149 8.38 8.16 11.73
CA ALA A 149 7.37 7.40 11.01
C ALA A 149 6.86 8.14 9.76
N ALA A 150 6.62 9.45 9.87
CA ALA A 150 6.16 10.25 8.74
C ALA A 150 7.22 10.34 7.64
N THR A 151 8.50 10.47 8.01
CA THR A 151 9.64 10.43 7.10
C THR A 151 9.72 9.07 6.39
N ALA A 152 9.60 7.97 7.13
CA ALA A 152 9.57 6.61 6.58
C ALA A 152 8.45 6.42 5.54
N CYS A 153 7.21 6.82 5.86
CA CYS A 153 6.07 6.70 4.95
C CYS A 153 6.23 7.53 3.67
N ARG A 154 6.78 8.75 3.77
CA ARG A 154 7.05 9.58 2.59
C ARG A 154 8.12 8.94 1.72
N ALA A 155 9.17 8.41 2.34
CA ALA A 155 10.24 7.74 1.63
C ALA A 155 9.76 6.50 0.90
N ALA A 156 9.00 5.67 1.60
CA ALA A 156 8.35 4.47 1.06
C ALA A 156 7.46 4.78 -0.16
N ALA A 157 6.65 5.85 -0.10
CA ALA A 157 5.77 6.25 -1.21
C ALA A 157 6.52 6.70 -2.48
N GLY A 158 7.74 7.24 -2.32
CA GLY A 158 8.58 7.68 -3.43
C GLY A 158 9.59 6.65 -3.92
N ALA A 159 9.73 5.51 -3.23
CA ALA A 159 10.73 4.50 -3.51
C ALA A 159 10.23 3.50 -4.55
N ASN A 160 11.07 3.21 -5.54
CA ASN A 160 10.76 2.32 -6.66
C ASN A 160 11.91 1.36 -6.91
N LEU A 161 11.61 0.22 -7.52
CA LEU A 161 12.61 -0.79 -7.90
C LEU A 161 12.41 -1.24 -9.35
N VAL A 162 13.52 -1.41 -10.07
CA VAL A 162 13.58 -2.06 -11.37
C VAL A 162 14.76 -3.02 -11.38
N GLY A 163 14.61 -4.20 -11.99
CA GLY A 163 15.65 -5.21 -12.00
C GLY A 163 15.64 -6.04 -13.26
N VAL A 164 16.82 -6.50 -13.68
CA VAL A 164 17.01 -7.44 -14.78
C VAL A 164 17.50 -8.78 -14.23
N LEU A 165 16.85 -9.84 -14.68
CA LEU A 165 17.14 -11.20 -14.26
C LEU A 165 18.02 -11.88 -15.32
N LYS A 166 19.09 -12.56 -14.87
CA LYS A 166 19.92 -13.39 -15.75
C LYS A 166 19.14 -14.59 -16.31
N THR A 167 18.19 -15.11 -15.53
CA THR A 167 17.30 -16.22 -15.86
C THR A 167 15.98 -16.12 -15.08
N THR A 168 14.89 -16.67 -15.61
CA THR A 168 13.59 -16.75 -14.94
C THR A 168 13.42 -17.98 -14.05
N ARG A 169 14.36 -18.93 -14.10
CA ARG A 169 14.27 -20.23 -13.41
C ARG A 169 13.94 -20.10 -11.92
N TYR A 170 14.61 -19.18 -11.21
CA TYR A 170 14.45 -19.01 -9.76
C TYR A 170 13.10 -18.40 -9.40
N LEU A 171 12.70 -17.32 -10.09
CA LEU A 171 11.41 -16.67 -9.85
C LEU A 171 10.26 -17.64 -10.11
N ALA A 172 10.33 -18.39 -11.21
CA ALA A 172 9.30 -19.38 -11.56
C ALA A 172 9.19 -20.51 -10.55
N ARG A 173 10.33 -21.03 -10.05
CA ARG A 173 10.35 -22.05 -8.99
C ARG A 173 9.76 -21.53 -7.68
N SER A 174 9.91 -20.24 -7.39
CA SER A 174 9.48 -19.67 -6.12
C SER A 174 7.98 -19.36 -6.00
N GLY A 175 7.24 -19.30 -7.11
CA GLY A 175 5.80 -19.03 -7.11
C GLY A 175 5.34 -17.62 -6.71
N ARG A 176 6.25 -16.74 -6.24
CA ARG A 176 5.91 -15.38 -5.74
C ARG A 176 5.51 -14.37 -6.82
N VAL A 177 5.76 -14.66 -8.10
CA VAL A 177 5.37 -13.80 -9.21
C VAL A 177 4.64 -14.66 -10.24
N PRO A 178 3.30 -14.85 -10.12
CA PRO A 178 2.56 -15.83 -10.91
C PRO A 178 2.75 -15.67 -12.44
N TRP A 179 2.82 -14.44 -12.93
CA TRP A 179 2.99 -14.17 -14.37
C TRP A 179 4.34 -14.61 -14.94
N ILE A 180 5.38 -14.79 -14.11
CA ILE A 180 6.74 -15.13 -14.57
C ILE A 180 6.80 -16.56 -15.15
N VAL A 181 5.85 -17.44 -14.79
CA VAL A 181 5.78 -18.82 -15.28
C VAL A 181 5.61 -18.85 -16.81
N HIS A 182 4.88 -17.87 -17.38
CA HIS A 182 4.72 -17.73 -18.83
C HIS A 182 6.03 -17.42 -19.58
N PHE A 183 7.07 -16.93 -18.88
CA PHE A 183 8.37 -16.64 -19.48
C PHE A 183 9.30 -17.85 -19.51
N VAL A 184 8.98 -18.92 -18.76
CA VAL A 184 9.76 -20.17 -18.77
C VAL A 184 9.54 -20.95 -20.08
N THR A 185 8.37 -20.80 -20.70
CA THR A 185 8.00 -21.48 -21.94
C THR A 185 8.36 -20.68 -23.20
N SER A 186 8.45 -19.35 -23.11
CA SER A 186 8.68 -18.47 -24.27
C SER A 186 10.17 -18.14 -24.46
N LEU A 187 10.86 -18.90 -25.32
CA LEU A 187 12.17 -18.64 -25.95
C LEU A 187 13.42 -18.63 -25.02
N LEU A 188 14.29 -19.62 -25.23
CA LEU A 188 15.66 -19.69 -24.71
C LEU A 188 16.40 -18.35 -24.93
N ARG A 189 17.09 -17.85 -23.89
CA ARG A 189 18.03 -16.69 -23.89
C ARG A 189 17.43 -15.28 -23.70
N ILE A 190 16.16 -15.13 -23.32
CA ILE A 190 15.58 -13.82 -22.94
C ILE A 190 15.81 -13.53 -21.45
N LYS A 191 16.12 -12.28 -21.13
CA LYS A 191 16.30 -11.72 -19.77
C LYS A 191 15.16 -10.74 -19.49
N PRO A 192 14.23 -11.05 -18.59
CA PRO A 192 13.15 -10.14 -18.25
C PRO A 192 13.65 -8.97 -17.41
N ILE A 193 12.98 -7.85 -17.59
CA ILE A 193 13.11 -6.67 -16.74
C ILE A 193 11.80 -6.53 -15.98
N ILE A 194 11.90 -6.50 -14.65
CA ILE A 194 10.79 -6.38 -13.73
C ILE A 194 10.86 -5.04 -13.02
N ALA A 195 9.70 -4.50 -12.65
CA ALA A 195 9.60 -3.36 -11.76
C ALA A 195 8.68 -3.68 -10.60
N ALA A 196 9.02 -3.17 -9.42
CA ALA A 196 8.22 -3.27 -8.21
C ALA A 196 7.99 -1.86 -7.62
N SER A 197 6.73 -1.58 -7.29
CA SER A 197 6.31 -0.34 -6.63
C SER A 197 4.95 -0.56 -5.95
N ALA A 198 4.75 0.02 -4.76
CA ALA A 198 3.51 -0.09 -3.98
C ALA A 198 2.94 -1.52 -3.86
N GLY A 199 3.84 -2.48 -3.58
CA GLY A 199 3.51 -3.89 -3.40
C GLY A 199 3.04 -4.62 -4.66
N LYS A 200 3.26 -4.08 -5.86
CA LYS A 200 2.95 -4.72 -7.14
C LYS A 200 4.23 -4.97 -7.92
N THR A 201 4.37 -6.17 -8.50
CA THR A 201 5.47 -6.52 -9.41
C THR A 201 4.94 -6.72 -10.83
N ARG A 202 5.59 -6.12 -11.83
CA ARG A 202 5.21 -6.21 -13.24
C ARG A 202 6.41 -6.41 -14.17
N ALA A 203 6.17 -7.04 -15.32
CA ALA A 203 7.13 -7.06 -16.42
C ALA A 203 7.14 -5.68 -17.11
N VAL A 204 8.32 -5.09 -17.27
CA VAL A 204 8.48 -3.78 -17.95
C VAL A 204 9.35 -3.86 -19.19
N GLY A 205 9.93 -5.02 -19.47
CA GLY A 205 10.71 -5.24 -20.68
C GLY A 205 11.33 -6.63 -20.77
N ARG A 206 11.98 -6.88 -21.91
CA ARG A 206 12.72 -8.09 -22.23
C ARG A 206 13.95 -7.71 -23.04
N VAL A 207 15.11 -8.27 -22.70
CA VAL A 207 16.37 -8.05 -23.41
C VAL A 207 17.09 -9.37 -23.63
N ARG A 208 18.12 -9.41 -24.49
CA ARG A 208 18.94 -10.61 -24.73
C ARG A 208 20.25 -10.61 -23.95
N THR A 209 20.81 -9.43 -23.66
CA THR A 209 22.10 -9.28 -22.97
C THR A 209 21.95 -8.49 -21.66
N MET A 210 22.83 -8.73 -20.69
CA MET A 210 22.84 -7.96 -19.43
C MET A 210 23.14 -6.48 -19.68
N THR A 211 24.02 -6.16 -20.64
CA THR A 211 24.35 -4.79 -21.04
C THR A 211 23.13 -4.01 -21.51
N LYS A 212 22.31 -4.60 -22.39
CA LYS A 212 21.04 -3.98 -22.81
C LYS A 212 20.03 -3.89 -21.65
N GLY A 213 20.11 -4.82 -20.70
CA GLY A 213 19.34 -4.77 -19.46
C GLY A 213 19.69 -3.54 -18.61
N MET A 214 20.98 -3.30 -18.38
CA MET A 214 21.49 -2.13 -17.66
C MET A 214 21.01 -0.82 -18.30
N GLU A 215 21.18 -0.68 -19.61
CA GLU A 215 20.70 0.48 -20.38
C GLU A 215 19.19 0.69 -20.22
N ARG A 216 18.40 -0.39 -20.37
CA ARG A 216 16.95 -0.31 -20.28
C ARG A 216 16.44 -0.02 -18.88
N MET A 217 17.14 -0.47 -17.83
CA MET A 217 16.83 -0.09 -16.44
C MET A 217 17.06 1.40 -16.20
N ILE A 218 18.20 1.94 -16.64
CA ILE A 218 18.49 3.38 -16.54
C ILE A 218 17.41 4.20 -17.29
N ASP A 219 17.08 3.81 -18.53
CA ASP A 219 16.00 4.45 -19.31
C ASP A 219 14.64 4.36 -18.62
N PHE A 220 14.39 3.28 -17.89
CA PHE A 220 13.17 3.12 -17.11
C PHE A 220 13.14 4.11 -15.95
N VAL A 221 14.25 4.23 -15.19
CA VAL A 221 14.37 5.21 -14.11
C VAL A 221 14.16 6.63 -14.63
N ARG A 222 14.80 7.02 -15.74
CA ARG A 222 14.64 8.35 -16.36
C ARG A 222 13.20 8.67 -16.71
N ARG A 223 12.50 7.74 -17.37
CA ARG A 223 11.10 7.94 -17.80
C ARG A 223 10.09 7.93 -16.67
N ASN A 224 10.42 7.30 -15.55
CA ASN A 224 9.53 7.16 -14.39
C ASN A 224 10.01 8.03 -13.21
N THR A 225 10.82 9.04 -13.49
CA THR A 225 11.21 10.06 -12.52
C THR A 225 10.69 11.40 -13.00
N ALA A 226 9.77 11.99 -12.23
CA ALA A 226 9.35 13.37 -12.38
C ALA A 226 10.00 14.18 -11.25
N SER A 227 11.27 14.53 -11.39
CA SER A 227 11.97 15.34 -10.40
C SER A 227 13.04 16.22 -11.07
N ASP A 228 13.01 17.51 -10.73
CA ASP A 228 14.06 18.46 -11.08
C ASP A 228 15.29 18.35 -10.15
N ARG A 229 15.29 17.38 -9.23
CA ARG A 229 16.36 17.17 -8.25
C ARG A 229 17.11 15.86 -8.48
N PRO A 230 18.41 15.81 -8.15
CA PRO A 230 19.23 14.62 -8.37
C PRO A 230 18.79 13.46 -7.48
N LEU A 231 18.47 12.31 -8.07
CA LEU A 231 17.93 11.13 -7.37
C LEU A 231 18.89 10.57 -6.30
N ARG A 232 18.35 9.83 -5.33
CA ARG A 232 19.13 8.81 -4.61
C ARG A 232 18.90 7.45 -5.26
N VAL A 233 19.97 6.72 -5.50
CA VAL A 233 19.94 5.46 -6.23
C VAL A 233 20.73 4.40 -5.47
N ALA A 234 20.19 3.20 -5.37
CA ALA A 234 20.92 2.03 -4.89
C ALA A 234 21.00 1.00 -6.02
N VAL A 235 22.23 0.64 -6.41
CA VAL A 235 22.53 -0.50 -7.26
C VAL A 235 22.52 -1.75 -6.40
N MET A 236 21.78 -2.75 -6.83
CA MET A 236 21.62 -4.01 -6.12
C MET A 236 22.10 -5.16 -7.02
N HIS A 237 22.78 -6.16 -6.45
CA HIS A 237 23.18 -7.35 -7.20
C HIS A 237 23.03 -8.64 -6.42
N ALA A 238 22.89 -9.77 -7.11
CA ALA A 238 23.07 -11.10 -6.52
C ALA A 238 24.25 -11.77 -7.21
N ASP A 239 25.37 -12.03 -6.53
CA ASP A 239 26.55 -12.69 -7.11
C ASP A 239 27.03 -12.05 -8.44
N ALA A 240 27.09 -10.72 -8.47
CA ALA A 240 27.37 -9.94 -9.68
C ALA A 240 28.04 -8.60 -9.40
N SER A 241 28.96 -8.57 -8.42
CA SER A 241 29.64 -7.36 -7.95
C SER A 241 30.34 -6.59 -9.08
N GLY A 242 31.04 -7.29 -9.97
CA GLY A 242 31.70 -6.69 -11.14
C GLY A 242 30.70 -6.00 -12.08
N GLN A 243 29.55 -6.62 -12.38
CA GLN A 243 28.54 -5.96 -13.21
C GLN A 243 27.80 -4.84 -12.47
N ALA A 244 27.65 -4.92 -11.15
CA ALA A 244 27.11 -3.83 -10.35
C ALA A 244 27.99 -2.59 -10.40
N GLN A 245 29.32 -2.74 -10.37
CA GLN A 245 30.23 -1.59 -10.52
C GLN A 245 30.07 -0.91 -11.89
N VAL A 246 29.99 -1.70 -12.96
CA VAL A 246 29.72 -1.18 -14.32
C VAL A 246 28.36 -0.47 -14.39
N LEU A 247 27.33 -1.02 -13.75
CA LEU A 247 26.01 -0.38 -13.68
C LEU A 247 26.07 0.93 -12.87
N ALA A 248 26.79 0.94 -11.76
CA ALA A 248 26.97 2.12 -10.91
C ALA A 248 27.68 3.25 -11.67
N GLU A 249 28.74 2.95 -12.43
CA GLU A 249 29.41 3.91 -13.32
C GLU A 249 28.43 4.52 -14.32
N ARG A 250 27.67 3.68 -15.03
CA ARG A 250 26.65 4.17 -15.98
C ARG A 250 25.58 5.02 -15.31
N VAL A 251 25.15 4.67 -14.10
CA VAL A 251 24.19 5.46 -13.32
C VAL A 251 24.77 6.82 -12.96
N ARG A 252 26.05 6.88 -12.54
CA ARG A 252 26.73 8.16 -12.28
C ARG A 252 26.73 9.06 -13.51
N ASP A 253 27.12 8.51 -14.65
CA ASP A 253 27.27 9.27 -15.89
C ASP A 253 25.93 9.74 -16.48
N THR A 254 24.86 8.97 -16.31
CA THR A 254 23.57 9.22 -16.98
C THR A 254 22.50 9.84 -16.11
N LEU A 255 22.47 9.52 -14.82
CA LEU A 255 21.46 10.00 -13.87
C LEU A 255 22.00 11.08 -12.93
N ALA A 256 23.33 11.17 -12.77
CA ALA A 256 24.01 12.08 -11.84
C ALA A 256 23.32 12.14 -10.45
N PRO A 257 23.17 10.99 -9.76
CA PRO A 257 22.42 10.94 -8.51
C PRO A 257 23.11 11.72 -7.39
N ALA A 258 22.33 12.29 -6.46
CA ALA A 258 22.83 12.91 -5.23
C ALA A 258 23.52 11.90 -4.30
N GLU A 259 23.04 10.66 -4.29
CA GLU A 259 23.59 9.56 -3.50
C GLU A 259 23.53 8.29 -4.34
N LEU A 260 24.65 7.55 -4.39
CA LEU A 260 24.72 6.26 -5.06
C LEU A 260 25.29 5.22 -4.10
N LEU A 261 24.48 4.20 -3.82
CA LEU A 261 24.87 3.04 -3.03
C LEU A 261 25.03 1.82 -3.94
N ILE A 262 25.93 0.92 -3.57
CA ILE A 262 26.00 -0.43 -4.13
C ILE A 262 25.82 -1.39 -2.98
N THR A 263 24.87 -2.30 -3.11
CA THR A 263 24.58 -3.29 -2.08
C THR A 263 24.27 -4.64 -2.71
N GLU A 264 24.42 -5.69 -1.91
CA GLU A 264 24.07 -7.03 -2.32
C GLU A 264 22.61 -7.35 -1.97
N PHE A 265 21.97 -8.18 -2.79
CA PHE A 265 20.73 -8.84 -2.44
C PHE A 265 21.02 -9.86 -1.36
N THR A 266 20.32 -9.77 -0.24
CA THR A 266 20.40 -10.79 0.79
C THR A 266 19.98 -12.15 0.26
N GLY A 267 20.32 -13.22 0.97
CA GLY A 267 20.07 -14.59 0.51
C GLY A 267 18.59 -14.81 0.23
N VAL A 268 17.70 -14.29 1.09
CA VAL A 268 16.25 -14.43 0.92
C VAL A 268 15.73 -13.75 -0.35
N MET A 269 16.37 -12.67 -0.78
CA MET A 269 16.04 -12.03 -2.05
C MET A 269 16.61 -12.81 -3.24
N ALA A 270 17.86 -13.27 -3.10
CA ALA A 270 18.56 -14.03 -4.13
C ALA A 270 17.96 -15.41 -4.40
N VAL A 271 17.29 -16.05 -3.44
CA VAL A 271 16.52 -17.29 -3.67
C VAL A 271 15.47 -17.10 -4.77
N HIS A 272 14.83 -15.93 -4.81
CA HIS A 272 13.81 -15.62 -5.80
C HIS A 272 14.40 -15.15 -7.12
N THR A 273 15.42 -14.29 -7.10
CA THR A 273 15.95 -13.67 -8.34
C THR A 273 17.07 -14.46 -9.00
N GLY A 274 17.78 -15.29 -8.23
CA GLY A 274 18.95 -16.04 -8.65
C GLY A 274 20.23 -15.21 -8.78
N PRO A 275 21.40 -15.89 -8.92
CA PRO A 275 22.67 -15.25 -9.18
C PRO A 275 22.70 -14.57 -10.56
N GLY A 276 23.40 -13.44 -10.64
CA GLY A 276 23.46 -12.58 -11.82
C GLY A 276 22.34 -11.54 -11.93
N PHE A 277 21.48 -11.41 -10.90
CA PHE A 277 20.50 -10.33 -10.84
C PHE A 277 21.21 -8.97 -10.70
N LEU A 278 20.69 -7.96 -11.40
CA LEU A 278 21.05 -6.56 -11.20
C LEU A 278 19.79 -5.73 -11.05
N GLY A 279 19.78 -4.75 -10.15
CA GLY A 279 18.66 -3.86 -9.94
C GLY A 279 19.05 -2.45 -9.56
N LEU A 280 18.11 -1.54 -9.74
CA LEU A 280 18.16 -0.17 -9.28
C LEU A 280 16.94 0.07 -8.38
N ALA A 281 17.18 0.51 -7.16
CA ALA A 281 16.18 1.19 -6.36
C ALA A 281 16.44 2.70 -6.45
N TRP A 282 15.39 3.50 -6.54
CA TRP A 282 15.55 4.95 -6.58
C TRP A 282 14.40 5.68 -5.89
N GLN A 283 14.72 6.89 -5.47
CA GLN A 283 13.81 7.82 -4.83
C GLN A 283 14.31 9.25 -5.11
N ALA A 284 13.39 10.20 -5.32
CA ALA A 284 13.77 11.62 -5.35
C ALA A 284 14.22 12.09 -3.96
N PRO A 285 15.24 12.97 -3.85
CA PRO A 285 15.68 13.50 -2.57
C PRO A 285 14.63 14.44 -1.96
N GLU A 286 14.56 14.47 -0.63
CA GLU A 286 13.72 15.41 0.12
C GLU A 286 14.16 16.87 -0.14
N PRO A 287 13.27 17.87 -0.07
CA PRO A 287 13.70 19.27 0.07
C PRO A 287 14.54 19.46 1.33
N ALA A 288 15.67 20.18 1.20
CA ALA A 288 16.56 20.56 2.30
C ALA A 288 15.95 21.61 3.27
N ARG A 289 14.62 21.71 3.37
CA ARG A 289 13.94 22.54 4.37
C ARG A 289 12.80 21.74 4.96
N PHE A 290 12.88 21.53 6.28
CA PHE A 290 11.69 21.31 7.10
C PHE A 290 10.77 22.51 6.86
N PRO A 291 9.54 22.33 6.34
CA PRO A 291 8.52 23.32 6.57
C PRO A 291 8.23 23.27 8.07
N GLU A 292 8.59 24.32 8.80
CA GLU A 292 7.98 24.57 10.11
C GLU A 292 6.46 24.46 9.91
N GLY A 293 5.85 23.50 10.60
CA GLY A 293 4.40 23.35 10.67
C GLY A 293 3.73 22.30 9.77
N VAL A 294 4.43 21.40 9.05
CA VAL A 294 3.73 20.38 8.26
C VAL A 294 4.36 18.98 8.31
N ALA A 295 3.56 18.03 8.81
CA ALA A 295 3.64 16.56 8.69
C ALA A 295 4.28 15.75 9.83
N MET A 296 3.62 15.77 10.98
CA MET A 296 3.85 14.88 12.12
C MET A 296 2.53 14.28 12.66
N ARG A 297 1.64 13.92 11.74
CA ARG A 297 0.25 13.65 12.13
C ARG A 297 -0.44 12.57 11.31
N ARG A 298 0.17 11.81 10.40
CA ARG A 298 -0.65 11.00 9.46
C ARG A 298 -1.13 9.63 9.97
N THR A 299 -0.38 8.91 10.79
CA THR A 299 -0.85 7.62 11.36
C THR A 299 -1.72 7.86 12.60
N SER A 300 -1.35 8.85 13.42
CA SER A 300 -2.18 9.32 14.54
C SER A 300 -3.42 10.10 14.06
N LEU A 301 -3.37 10.88 12.98
CA LEU A 301 -4.59 11.44 12.36
C LEU A 301 -5.40 10.36 11.69
N LEU A 302 -4.85 9.39 10.95
CA LEU A 302 -5.72 8.38 10.33
C LEU A 302 -6.47 7.61 11.42
N ALA A 303 -5.79 7.15 12.48
CA ALA A 303 -6.44 6.50 13.61
C ALA A 303 -7.42 7.44 14.34
N ARG A 304 -7.04 8.71 14.61
CA ARG A 304 -7.92 9.71 15.23
C ARG A 304 -9.12 10.06 14.35
N ASP A 305 -8.92 10.21 13.05
CA ASP A 305 -9.93 10.54 12.05
C ASP A 305 -10.88 9.35 11.89
N VAL A 306 -10.36 8.11 11.91
CA VAL A 306 -11.19 6.89 11.98
C VAL A 306 -12.02 6.87 13.26
N VAL A 307 -11.45 7.24 14.42
CA VAL A 307 -12.20 7.35 15.69
C VAL A 307 -13.24 8.48 15.62
N THR A 308 -12.86 9.65 15.09
CA THR A 308 -13.70 10.85 14.99
C THR A 308 -14.87 10.61 14.04
N LEU A 309 -14.61 10.09 12.85
CA LEU A 309 -15.62 9.76 11.86
C LEU A 309 -16.44 8.55 12.30
N GLY A 310 -15.85 7.57 12.97
CA GLY A 310 -16.57 6.45 13.57
C GLY A 310 -17.60 6.91 14.62
N ALA A 311 -17.25 7.90 15.44
CA ALA A 311 -18.19 8.51 16.38
C ALA A 311 -19.31 9.31 15.67
N ALA A 312 -19.04 9.85 14.48
CA ALA A 312 -20.03 10.56 13.67
C ALA A 312 -21.06 9.63 12.99
N LEU A 313 -20.82 8.31 12.95
CA LEU A 313 -21.74 7.33 12.36
C LEU A 313 -22.96 7.03 13.24
N GLY A 314 -22.99 7.51 14.49
CA GLY A 314 -24.09 7.27 15.41
C GLY A 314 -24.17 5.81 15.87
N GLU A 315 -25.38 5.34 16.19
CA GLU A 315 -25.62 3.97 16.63
C GLU A 315 -25.46 3.00 15.45
N LEU A 316 -24.63 1.97 15.64
CA LEU A 316 -24.33 0.99 14.59
C LEU A 316 -25.34 -0.17 14.64
N PRO A 317 -25.72 -0.73 13.48
CA PRO A 317 -26.61 -1.89 13.45
C PRO A 317 -25.93 -3.14 14.04
N PRO A 318 -26.71 -4.15 14.44
CA PRO A 318 -26.16 -5.40 14.94
C PRO A 318 -25.33 -6.11 13.84
N PRO A 319 -24.33 -6.92 14.24
CA PRO A 319 -23.61 -7.77 13.31
C PRO A 319 -24.54 -8.73 12.55
N ALA A 320 -24.23 -8.99 11.28
CA ALA A 320 -24.92 -9.94 10.41
C ALA A 320 -23.97 -11.10 10.04
N GLU A 321 -24.51 -12.30 9.86
CA GLU A 321 -23.71 -13.48 9.49
C GLU A 321 -22.99 -13.29 8.15
N ASP A 322 -23.71 -12.81 7.14
CA ASP A 322 -23.18 -12.40 5.84
C ASP A 322 -23.36 -10.88 5.63
N PRO A 323 -22.42 -10.04 6.10
CA PRO A 323 -22.57 -8.59 6.05
C PRO A 323 -22.42 -8.09 4.60
N PRO A 324 -23.42 -7.40 4.04
CA PRO A 324 -23.27 -6.78 2.73
C PRO A 324 -22.40 -5.52 2.82
N LEU A 325 -21.55 -5.34 1.82
CA LEU A 325 -20.96 -4.06 1.45
C LEU A 325 -21.70 -3.52 0.22
N ILE A 326 -22.58 -2.54 0.42
CA ILE A 326 -23.27 -1.84 -0.66
C ILE A 326 -22.43 -0.65 -1.12
N VAL A 327 -22.05 -0.61 -2.39
CA VAL A 327 -21.30 0.51 -2.99
C VAL A 327 -22.21 1.27 -3.94
N LEU A 328 -22.54 2.52 -3.61
CA LEU A 328 -23.24 3.40 -4.55
C LEU A 328 -22.23 4.05 -5.50
N SER A 329 -22.61 4.15 -6.77
CA SER A 329 -21.86 4.86 -7.82
C SER A 329 -22.83 5.67 -8.67
N GLY A 330 -22.44 6.88 -9.07
CA GLY A 330 -23.31 7.76 -9.87
C GLY A 330 -22.98 9.23 -9.72
N LEU A 331 -23.40 10.03 -10.70
CA LEU A 331 -23.07 11.46 -10.75
C LEU A 331 -23.69 12.25 -9.58
N PRO A 332 -23.11 13.41 -9.20
CA PRO A 332 -23.75 14.32 -8.27
C PRO A 332 -25.18 14.65 -8.72
N GLY A 333 -26.13 14.73 -7.78
CA GLY A 333 -27.54 14.98 -8.10
C GLY A 333 -28.33 13.78 -8.67
N SER A 334 -27.68 12.63 -8.94
CA SER A 334 -28.36 11.44 -9.44
C SER A 334 -29.31 10.75 -8.45
N GLY A 335 -29.30 11.16 -7.17
CA GLY A 335 -30.20 10.61 -6.14
C GLY A 335 -29.60 9.54 -5.24
N LYS A 336 -28.29 9.27 -5.32
CA LYS A 336 -27.58 8.29 -4.46
C LYS A 336 -27.91 8.43 -2.97
N SER A 337 -27.75 9.63 -2.40
CA SER A 337 -28.00 9.85 -0.97
C SER A 337 -29.47 9.70 -0.59
N HIS A 338 -30.40 9.91 -1.53
CA HIS A 338 -31.81 9.59 -1.29
C HIS A 338 -32.01 8.07 -1.24
N LEU A 339 -31.43 7.33 -2.20
CA LEU A 339 -31.46 5.87 -2.22
C LEU A 339 -30.82 5.26 -0.97
N ALA A 340 -29.66 5.77 -0.54
CA ALA A 340 -28.98 5.35 0.68
C ALA A 340 -29.88 5.43 1.92
N ARG A 341 -30.63 6.54 2.06
CA ARG A 341 -31.56 6.75 3.18
C ARG A 341 -32.75 5.81 3.13
N GLU A 342 -33.30 5.56 1.94
CA GLU A 342 -34.41 4.62 1.79
C GLU A 342 -33.99 3.17 2.11
N ILE A 343 -32.78 2.76 1.71
CA ILE A 343 -32.21 1.46 2.09
C ILE A 343 -32.04 1.38 3.61
N ALA A 344 -31.43 2.39 4.23
CA ALA A 344 -31.15 2.39 5.67
C ALA A 344 -32.41 2.43 6.55
N ARG A 345 -33.55 2.90 6.03
CA ARG A 345 -34.84 2.82 6.72
C ARG A 345 -35.42 1.40 6.76
N ARG A 346 -35.08 0.56 5.79
CA ARG A 346 -35.69 -0.76 5.58
C ARG A 346 -34.76 -1.91 5.94
N TYR A 347 -33.45 -1.66 5.99
CA TYR A 347 -32.45 -2.66 6.31
C TYR A 347 -31.43 -2.10 7.33
N PRO A 348 -31.09 -2.85 8.40
CA PRO A 348 -30.16 -2.39 9.42
C PRO A 348 -28.72 -2.32 8.86
N ILE A 349 -28.30 -1.12 8.44
CA ILE A 349 -27.03 -0.87 7.76
C ILE A 349 -26.37 0.44 8.20
N ALA A 350 -25.06 0.42 8.37
CA ALA A 350 -24.29 1.63 8.64
C ALA A 350 -24.10 2.40 7.33
N VAL A 351 -24.47 3.67 7.29
CA VAL A 351 -24.33 4.51 6.09
C VAL A 351 -23.11 5.42 6.21
N LEU A 352 -22.14 5.24 5.33
CA LEU A 352 -20.96 6.09 5.20
C LEU A 352 -21.15 7.02 4.00
N GLU A 353 -21.70 8.21 4.26
CA GLU A 353 -21.84 9.27 3.24
C GLU A 353 -20.53 10.08 3.13
N SER A 354 -19.82 9.96 2.02
CA SER A 354 -18.52 10.63 1.82
C SER A 354 -18.59 12.15 2.02
N ASP A 355 -19.65 12.81 1.57
CA ASP A 355 -19.85 14.25 1.74
C ASP A 355 -20.12 14.64 3.22
N ALA A 356 -20.87 13.82 3.96
CA ALA A 356 -21.10 14.04 5.40
C ALA A 356 -19.80 13.86 6.20
N LEU A 357 -19.08 12.78 5.90
CA LEU A 357 -17.82 12.45 6.52
C LEU A 357 -16.74 13.49 6.22
N ARG A 358 -16.76 14.10 5.04
CA ARG A 358 -15.89 15.23 4.69
C ARG A 358 -16.11 16.43 5.61
N LYS A 359 -17.38 16.82 5.83
CA LYS A 359 -17.75 17.93 6.70
C LYS A 359 -17.45 17.65 8.18
N ALA A 360 -17.52 16.39 8.60
CA ALA A 360 -17.09 15.97 9.94
C ALA A 360 -15.54 15.95 10.09
N LEU A 361 -14.80 15.75 9.00
CA LEU A 361 -13.34 15.70 8.99
C LEU A 361 -12.68 17.08 8.90
N VAL A 362 -13.32 18.03 8.22
CA VAL A 362 -12.77 19.37 7.93
C VAL A 362 -13.86 20.42 8.10
N GLU A 363 -13.61 21.42 8.94
CA GLU A 363 -14.54 22.50 9.28
C GLU A 363 -14.95 23.37 8.07
N ARG A 364 -14.05 23.52 7.09
CA ARG A 364 -14.31 24.19 5.80
C ARG A 364 -13.73 23.37 4.63
N PRO A 365 -14.52 22.51 3.98
CA PRO A 365 -14.05 21.67 2.88
C PRO A 365 -13.52 22.47 1.68
N SER A 366 -12.33 22.12 1.20
CA SER A 366 -11.68 22.72 0.02
C SER A 366 -11.82 21.88 -1.24
N TYR A 367 -12.24 20.61 -1.10
CA TYR A 367 -12.33 19.64 -2.19
C TYR A 367 -11.03 19.40 -2.97
N SER A 368 -9.87 19.77 -2.41
CA SER A 368 -8.56 19.51 -3.02
C SER A 368 -8.26 18.01 -3.15
N GLN A 369 -7.40 17.63 -4.10
CA GLN A 369 -6.97 16.23 -4.27
C GLN A 369 -6.40 15.64 -2.97
N ARG A 370 -5.63 16.43 -2.22
CA ARG A 370 -5.03 16.01 -0.94
C ARG A 370 -6.08 15.76 0.14
N GLU A 371 -7.12 16.59 0.20
CA GLU A 371 -8.24 16.41 1.13
C GLU A 371 -9.05 15.16 0.79
N SER A 372 -9.39 14.98 -0.50
CA SER A 372 -10.10 13.80 -0.98
C SER A 372 -9.31 12.51 -0.72
N ALA A 373 -7.99 12.50 -0.98
CA ALA A 373 -7.15 11.35 -0.66
C ALA A 373 -7.15 11.00 0.83
N ARG A 374 -7.13 12.01 1.73
CA ARG A 374 -7.24 11.79 3.18
C ARG A 374 -8.61 11.21 3.56
N LEU A 375 -9.69 11.81 3.08
CA LEU A 375 -11.05 11.35 3.35
C LEU A 375 -11.24 9.89 2.95
N PHE A 376 -10.92 9.54 1.71
CA PHE A 376 -11.12 8.17 1.22
C PHE A 376 -10.24 7.16 1.93
N ALA A 377 -9.02 7.52 2.34
CA ALA A 377 -8.20 6.66 3.19
C ALA A 377 -8.86 6.36 4.56
N VAL A 378 -9.50 7.36 5.19
CA VAL A 378 -10.23 7.19 6.45
C VAL A 378 -11.50 6.35 6.22
N CYS A 379 -12.27 6.62 5.15
CA CYS A 379 -13.46 5.86 4.80
C CYS A 379 -13.16 4.38 4.56
N HIS A 380 -12.07 4.07 3.83
CA HIS A 380 -11.65 2.70 3.56
C HIS A 380 -11.27 1.95 4.84
N ALA A 381 -10.53 2.60 5.74
CA ALA A 381 -10.18 2.01 7.04
C ALA A 381 -11.42 1.78 7.93
N LEU A 382 -12.40 2.69 7.88
CA LEU A 382 -13.68 2.53 8.58
C LEU A 382 -14.51 1.38 8.00
N LEU A 383 -14.63 1.29 6.68
CA LEU A 383 -15.33 0.21 5.97
C LEU A 383 -14.77 -1.14 6.40
N GLU A 384 -13.45 -1.31 6.30
CA GLU A 384 -12.77 -2.55 6.69
C GLU A 384 -12.99 -2.88 8.17
N ARG A 385 -12.90 -1.91 9.07
CA ARG A 385 -13.15 -2.11 10.51
C ARG A 385 -14.59 -2.54 10.81
N LEU A 386 -15.57 -1.98 10.13
CA LEU A 386 -16.98 -2.31 10.33
C LEU A 386 -17.31 -3.70 9.78
N LEU A 387 -16.83 -4.01 8.58
CA LEU A 387 -17.05 -5.31 7.93
C LEU A 387 -16.36 -6.46 8.67
N LEU A 388 -15.16 -6.25 9.21
CA LEU A 388 -14.49 -7.24 10.09
C LEU A 388 -15.27 -7.50 11.39
N ARG A 389 -16.03 -6.50 11.88
CA ARG A 389 -16.97 -6.66 12.99
C ARG A 389 -18.32 -7.23 12.53
N ARG A 390 -18.41 -7.69 11.28
CA ARG A 390 -19.60 -8.24 10.66
C ARG A 390 -20.76 -7.25 10.58
N ILE A 391 -20.49 -5.95 10.58
CA ILE A 391 -21.52 -4.90 10.51
C ILE A 391 -21.84 -4.64 9.02
N PRO A 392 -23.10 -4.70 8.57
CA PRO A 392 -23.49 -4.30 7.21
C PRO A 392 -23.14 -2.83 6.94
N VAL A 393 -22.57 -2.52 5.76
CA VAL A 393 -22.18 -1.16 5.41
C VAL A 393 -22.66 -0.75 4.02
N LEU A 394 -23.19 0.48 3.92
CA LEU A 394 -23.45 1.17 2.65
C LEU A 394 -22.49 2.35 2.52
N PHE A 395 -21.77 2.40 1.41
CA PHE A 395 -20.86 3.49 1.08
C PHE A 395 -21.44 4.38 -0.03
N ASP A 396 -21.82 5.61 0.33
CA ASP A 396 -22.34 6.62 -0.61
C ASP A 396 -21.23 7.58 -1.05
N ALA A 397 -20.74 7.37 -2.27
CA ALA A 397 -19.79 8.25 -2.95
C ALA A 397 -20.02 8.25 -4.47
N THR A 398 -19.37 9.18 -5.16
CA THR A 398 -19.54 9.37 -6.61
C THR A 398 -18.95 8.21 -7.43
N ASN A 399 -17.81 7.62 -7.01
CA ASN A 399 -17.24 6.34 -7.49
C ASN A 399 -17.21 6.09 -9.02
N LEU A 400 -17.04 7.15 -9.82
CA LEU A 400 -17.17 7.10 -11.28
C LEU A 400 -16.00 6.43 -12.03
N LYS A 401 -14.84 6.24 -11.39
CA LYS A 401 -13.63 5.65 -12.00
C LYS A 401 -13.28 4.33 -11.35
N GLU A 402 -12.71 3.42 -12.12
CA GLU A 402 -12.32 2.09 -11.65
C GLU A 402 -11.24 2.16 -10.57
N ILE A 403 -10.30 3.11 -10.66
CA ILE A 403 -9.29 3.35 -9.63
C ILE A 403 -9.89 3.71 -8.25
N HIS A 404 -11.12 4.25 -8.21
CA HIS A 404 -11.82 4.58 -6.96
C HIS A 404 -12.69 3.42 -6.47
N ARG A 405 -13.20 2.57 -7.36
CA ARG A 405 -14.02 1.40 -7.00
C ARG A 405 -13.18 0.21 -6.56
N ARG A 406 -12.02 -0.01 -7.20
CA ARG A 406 -11.16 -1.17 -6.94
C ARG A 406 -10.81 -1.37 -5.47
N PRO A 407 -10.43 -0.34 -4.69
CA PRO A 407 -10.17 -0.51 -3.27
C PRO A 407 -11.38 -1.05 -2.48
N LEU A 408 -12.61 -0.74 -2.90
CA LEU A 408 -13.84 -1.21 -2.24
C LEU A 408 -14.07 -2.70 -2.52
N TYR A 409 -13.76 -3.15 -3.74
CA TYR A 409 -13.81 -4.57 -4.11
C TYR A 409 -12.77 -5.37 -3.33
N ASP A 410 -11.54 -4.86 -3.27
CA ASP A 410 -10.46 -5.47 -2.51
C ASP A 410 -10.82 -5.55 -1.00
N ILE A 411 -11.51 -4.55 -0.45
CA ILE A 411 -12.01 -4.58 0.95
C ILE A 411 -13.08 -5.66 1.13
N ALA A 412 -14.05 -5.76 0.23
CA ALA A 412 -15.09 -6.79 0.29
C ALA A 412 -14.46 -8.19 0.30
N GLU A 413 -13.53 -8.44 -0.63
CA GLU A 413 -12.81 -9.72 -0.74
C GLU A 413 -12.02 -10.04 0.53
N ARG A 414 -11.21 -9.10 1.04
CA ARG A 414 -10.42 -9.30 2.26
C ARG A 414 -11.25 -9.54 3.51
N THR A 415 -12.40 -8.91 3.61
CA THR A 415 -13.29 -9.02 4.78
C THR A 415 -14.28 -10.18 4.67
N GLY A 416 -14.36 -10.81 3.50
CA GLY A 416 -15.38 -11.81 3.17
C GLY A 416 -16.79 -11.22 3.10
N ALA A 417 -16.91 -9.90 2.97
CA ALA A 417 -18.19 -9.23 2.87
C ALA A 417 -18.79 -9.39 1.47
N ARG A 418 -20.10 -9.55 1.39
CA ARG A 418 -20.80 -9.67 0.12
C ARG A 418 -20.90 -8.31 -0.56
N LEU A 419 -20.25 -8.16 -1.71
CA LEU A 419 -20.26 -6.93 -2.49
C LEU A 419 -21.56 -6.78 -3.29
N LEU A 420 -22.23 -5.64 -3.15
CA LEU A 420 -23.34 -5.23 -4.00
C LEU A 420 -23.08 -3.82 -4.56
N VAL A 421 -22.79 -3.73 -5.86
CA VAL A 421 -22.59 -2.44 -6.53
C VAL A 421 -23.91 -1.94 -7.09
N ILE A 422 -24.24 -0.68 -6.83
CA ILE A 422 -25.47 -0.04 -7.30
C ILE A 422 -25.12 1.22 -8.07
N GLU A 423 -25.44 1.24 -9.36
CA GLU A 423 -25.30 2.40 -10.22
C GLU A 423 -26.58 3.24 -10.21
N VAL A 424 -26.50 4.49 -9.78
CA VAL A 424 -27.63 5.41 -9.71
C VAL A 424 -27.56 6.44 -10.82
N ARG A 425 -28.50 6.34 -11.76
CA ARG A 425 -28.62 7.20 -12.94
C ARG A 425 -29.78 8.19 -12.77
N ALA A 426 -29.69 9.28 -13.52
CA ALA A 426 -30.74 10.28 -13.62
C ALA A 426 -30.61 11.01 -14.96
N ALA A 427 -31.73 11.41 -15.55
CA ALA A 427 -31.74 12.29 -16.71
C ALA A 427 -31.05 13.63 -16.38
N GLU A 428 -30.28 14.15 -17.33
CA GLU A 428 -29.48 15.37 -17.15
C GLU A 428 -30.35 16.58 -16.73
N ASP A 429 -31.51 16.76 -17.36
CA ASP A 429 -32.46 17.84 -17.03
C ASP A 429 -33.01 17.73 -15.61
N LEU A 430 -33.11 16.50 -15.09
CA LEU A 430 -33.53 16.26 -13.71
C LEU A 430 -32.39 16.56 -12.73
N VAL A 431 -31.16 16.19 -13.07
CA VAL A 431 -29.98 16.54 -12.25
C VAL A 431 -29.80 18.05 -12.16
N ARG A 432 -29.88 18.75 -13.29
CA ARG A 432 -29.78 20.21 -13.35
C ARG A 432 -30.85 20.89 -12.49
N ARG A 433 -32.13 20.51 -12.64
CA ARG A 433 -33.23 21.02 -11.80
C ARG A 433 -33.04 20.73 -10.32
N ARG A 434 -32.56 19.53 -9.96
CA ARG A 434 -32.26 19.16 -8.58
C ARG A 434 -31.13 20.02 -8.01
N MET A 435 -30.07 20.32 -8.76
CA MET A 435 -28.95 21.16 -8.31
C MET A 435 -29.36 22.63 -8.17
N GLU A 436 -30.13 23.16 -9.12
CA GLU A 436 -30.67 24.53 -9.07
C GLU A 436 -31.65 24.73 -7.89
N SER A 437 -32.54 23.77 -7.66
CA SER A 437 -33.47 23.80 -6.52
C SER A 437 -32.76 23.76 -5.16
N ARG A 438 -31.60 23.10 -5.05
CA ARG A 438 -30.80 23.03 -3.82
C ARG A 438 -30.11 24.35 -3.49
N LEU A 439 -29.56 25.03 -4.50
CA LEU A 439 -28.98 26.38 -4.37
C LEU A 439 -30.03 27.40 -3.89
N ALA A 440 -31.28 27.28 -4.34
CA ALA A 440 -32.38 28.15 -3.95
C ALA A 440 -32.96 27.84 -2.56
N ALA A 441 -32.93 26.57 -2.10
CA ALA A 441 -33.64 26.14 -0.89
C ALA A 441 -32.87 26.31 0.43
N GLY A 442 -31.55 26.58 0.40
CA GLY A 442 -30.74 26.77 1.62
C GLY A 442 -30.91 25.65 2.67
N ASN A 443 -31.17 24.42 2.23
CA ASN A 443 -31.64 23.35 3.10
C ASN A 443 -30.50 22.80 3.99
N PRO A 444 -30.58 22.91 5.33
CA PRO A 444 -29.53 22.48 6.25
C PRO A 444 -29.30 20.96 6.29
N LEU A 445 -30.16 20.14 5.67
CA LEU A 445 -30.00 18.69 5.54
C LEU A 445 -29.26 18.24 4.26
N ASP A 446 -28.93 19.17 3.35
CA ASP A 446 -28.22 18.85 2.12
C ASP A 446 -26.69 18.91 2.33
N ARG A 447 -26.01 17.85 1.93
CA ARG A 447 -24.60 17.61 2.27
C ARG A 447 -23.66 17.73 1.06
N SER A 448 -24.17 17.84 -0.17
CA SER A 448 -23.36 17.84 -1.39
C SER A 448 -23.08 19.23 -1.96
N ASP A 449 -21.81 19.54 -2.23
CA ASP A 449 -21.34 20.88 -2.62
C ASP A 449 -21.00 21.01 -4.13
N ALA A 450 -21.44 20.08 -4.98
CA ALA A 450 -21.09 20.05 -6.40
C ALA A 450 -21.81 21.16 -7.22
N THR A 451 -21.07 21.85 -8.10
CA THR A 451 -21.62 22.82 -9.07
C THR A 451 -21.94 22.16 -10.43
N LEU A 452 -22.68 22.87 -11.29
CA LEU A 452 -22.96 22.43 -12.67
C LEU A 452 -21.69 22.17 -13.50
N GLU A 453 -20.66 23.01 -13.35
CA GLU A 453 -19.36 22.83 -14.00
C GLU A 453 -18.65 21.56 -13.53
N VAL A 454 -18.70 21.29 -12.22
CA VAL A 454 -18.12 20.06 -11.63
C VAL A 454 -18.88 18.82 -12.11
N TYR A 455 -20.21 18.90 -12.23
CA TYR A 455 -21.02 17.82 -12.79
C TYR A 455 -20.63 17.49 -14.24
N GLU A 456 -20.49 18.51 -15.10
CA GLU A 456 -20.10 18.30 -16.51
C GLU A 456 -18.70 17.70 -16.64
N MET A 457 -17.75 18.17 -15.83
CA MET A 457 -16.39 17.61 -15.76
C MET A 457 -16.43 16.14 -15.34
N MET A 458 -17.11 15.81 -14.24
CA MET A 458 -17.21 14.45 -13.72
C MET A 458 -17.88 13.48 -14.70
N ARG A 459 -18.88 13.95 -15.45
CA ARG A 459 -19.55 13.16 -16.48
C ARG A 459 -18.60 12.74 -17.60
N ARG A 460 -17.73 13.65 -18.06
CA ARG A 460 -16.75 13.36 -19.13
C ARG A 460 -15.71 12.32 -18.71
N GLU A 461 -15.43 12.24 -17.41
CA GLU A 461 -14.43 11.34 -16.85
C GLU A 461 -15.02 10.03 -16.28
N ALA A 462 -16.33 9.79 -16.44
CA ALA A 462 -16.98 8.60 -15.91
C ALA A 462 -16.64 7.36 -16.75
N GLU A 463 -16.23 6.29 -16.07
CA GLU A 463 -15.87 5.01 -16.67
C GLU A 463 -16.99 3.98 -16.40
N PRO A 464 -17.27 3.05 -17.34
CA PRO A 464 -18.25 2.00 -17.13
C PRO A 464 -17.88 1.13 -15.91
N ILE A 465 -18.89 0.55 -15.26
CA ILE A 465 -18.71 -0.39 -14.15
C ILE A 465 -18.62 -1.80 -14.74
N GLU A 466 -17.47 -2.46 -14.58
CA GLU A 466 -17.25 -3.81 -15.11
C GLU A 466 -17.81 -4.91 -14.19
N GLU A 467 -17.87 -4.68 -12.88
CA GLU A 467 -18.44 -5.61 -11.91
C GLU A 467 -19.96 -5.76 -12.08
N PRO A 468 -20.55 -6.94 -11.76
CA PRO A 468 -22.00 -7.11 -11.70
C PRO A 468 -22.63 -6.07 -10.78
N HIS A 469 -23.60 -5.31 -11.30
CA HIS A 469 -24.21 -4.20 -10.57
C HIS A 469 -25.70 -4.06 -10.88
N ILE A 470 -26.43 -3.47 -9.94
CA ILE A 470 -27.83 -3.08 -10.12
C ILE A 470 -27.89 -1.65 -10.63
N VAL A 471 -28.61 -1.41 -11.72
CA VAL A 471 -28.86 -0.05 -12.22
C VAL A 471 -30.19 0.46 -11.65
N VAL A 472 -30.16 1.66 -11.08
CA VAL A 472 -31.33 2.37 -10.53
C VAL A 472 -31.47 3.69 -11.26
N ASP A 473 -32.56 3.85 -12.00
CA ASP A 473 -32.89 5.12 -12.63
C ASP A 473 -33.82 5.95 -11.72
N SER A 474 -33.29 7.08 -11.24
CA SER A 474 -34.03 7.99 -10.36
C SER A 474 -34.96 8.96 -11.11
N ALA A 475 -35.01 8.90 -12.45
CA ALA A 475 -35.85 9.75 -13.29
C ALA A 475 -37.23 9.15 -13.61
N THR A 476 -37.36 7.83 -13.60
CA THR A 476 -38.56 7.12 -14.08
C THR A 476 -39.54 6.70 -12.99
N GLY A 477 -39.22 6.95 -11.71
CA GLY A 477 -40.04 6.46 -10.58
C GLY A 477 -39.83 4.97 -10.25
N ASP A 478 -38.92 4.25 -10.94
CA ASP A 478 -38.54 2.86 -10.65
C ASP A 478 -37.74 2.68 -9.35
N VAL A 479 -37.69 3.70 -8.49
CA VAL A 479 -37.06 3.58 -7.16
C VAL A 479 -37.74 2.47 -6.35
N GLY A 480 -39.06 2.28 -6.49
CA GLY A 480 -39.80 1.22 -5.82
C GLY A 480 -39.39 -0.19 -6.26
N GLY A 481 -39.40 -0.46 -7.56
CA GLY A 481 -39.04 -1.78 -8.10
C GLY A 481 -37.56 -2.10 -7.94
N ALA A 482 -36.69 -1.10 -8.09
CA ALA A 482 -35.26 -1.24 -7.78
C ALA A 482 -35.02 -1.53 -6.29
N MET A 483 -35.76 -0.88 -5.40
CA MET A 483 -35.65 -1.11 -3.95
C MET A 483 -36.05 -2.53 -3.57
N GLU A 484 -37.13 -3.07 -4.15
CA GLU A 484 -37.52 -4.47 -3.92
C GLU A 484 -36.44 -5.44 -4.38
N ARG A 485 -35.81 -5.21 -5.56
CA ARG A 485 -34.67 -6.02 -6.02
C ARG A 485 -33.49 -5.96 -5.07
N ILE A 486 -33.14 -4.76 -4.59
CA ILE A 486 -32.05 -4.56 -3.62
C ILE A 486 -32.36 -5.29 -2.32
N LEU A 487 -33.57 -5.14 -1.77
CA LEU A 487 -33.97 -5.81 -0.53
C LEU A 487 -34.00 -7.34 -0.69
N LEU A 488 -34.50 -7.87 -1.82
CA LEU A 488 -34.47 -9.30 -2.11
C LEU A 488 -33.02 -9.83 -2.15
N GLU A 489 -32.09 -9.11 -2.78
CA GLU A 489 -30.68 -9.48 -2.75
C GLU A 489 -30.12 -9.44 -1.32
N LEU A 490 -30.50 -8.45 -0.51
CA LEU A 490 -30.06 -8.37 0.90
C LEU A 490 -30.67 -9.49 1.77
N GLU A 491 -31.90 -9.94 1.47
CA GLU A 491 -32.64 -10.96 2.23
C GLU A 491 -32.33 -12.40 1.81
N ARG A 492 -31.91 -12.65 0.56
CA ARG A 492 -31.48 -13.98 0.06
C ARG A 492 -30.37 -14.66 0.88
N ALA A 493 -29.74 -13.94 1.80
CA ALA A 493 -28.67 -14.42 2.69
C ALA A 493 -29.13 -14.69 4.14
N ARG A 494 -30.41 -14.47 4.48
CA ARG A 494 -30.98 -14.76 5.82
C ARG A 494 -31.67 -16.12 5.92
N ALA A 495 -31.94 -16.77 4.79
CA ALA A 495 -32.54 -18.10 4.70
C ALA A 495 -31.45 -19.12 4.32
#